data_AF-A0A812T8X9-F1
#
_entry.id   AF-A0A812T8X9-F1
#
_cell.length_a   1.000
_cell.length_b   1.000
_cell.length_c   1.000
_cell.angle_alpha   90.00
_cell.angle_beta   90.00
_cell.angle_gamma   90.00
#
_symmetry.space_group_name_H-M   'P 1'
#
loop_
_entity.id
_entity.type
_entity.pdbx_description
1 polymer ?
#
loop_
_entity_poly.entity_id
_entity_poly.type
_entity_poly.pdbx_seq_one_letter_code
_entity_poly.pdbx_strand_id
1 'polypeptide(L)'
;MKIPHAGVLLLSLLAQTGSEFLKRSDNVLAVEPSDKPPLPPKPMFGPEAYVLGVIAPGSFVAGLAAVVVLRYYERRYPSSDGEIVDREPENVDEDVYGAGVATLVRDSYSLVEGKGSLILRISRLSSSFLLMLFVVFLQIFIILQMQKLVASRAVTEIRQIYGRYEFVMYGAEMSHIYLTENGFPRGVDPKYFDPANFGRLSESEQASACRIPFSQPQLLLPILFIWTLTIVADLRRCGDLFVRLILATPTITSMRDAIVEGEGECEVVVGLTATLKSVLMVSCIIPRYLIDVYLLWLGCRWLAATPSFGDLLLNAVALEFILLLKDTLYAGVVPDRNKRATQNTLIQPWQRKEPANYRVFLSSFLLILVTCSWVLYYVYRFQAVLPQYKWDVAKVCASYVKSITSGKAN
;
A
#
# COMPACT_ATOMS: atom_id res chain seq x y z
N MET A 1 -31.79 8.59 15.78
CA MET A 1 -31.29 7.51 14.91
C MET A 1 -29.96 7.03 15.49
N LYS A 2 -29.90 5.85 16.13
CA LYS A 2 -28.68 5.33 16.76
C LYS A 2 -27.76 4.80 15.65
N ILE A 3 -26.56 5.36 15.54
CA ILE A 3 -25.53 4.99 14.55
C ILE A 3 -25.14 3.52 14.77
N PRO A 4 -24.96 2.69 13.72
CA PRO A 4 -24.79 1.25 13.89
C PRO A 4 -23.39 0.89 14.41
N HIS A 5 -23.35 0.10 15.48
CA HIS A 5 -22.17 -0.55 16.06
C HIS A 5 -21.41 -1.50 15.12
N ALA A 6 -21.88 -1.69 13.88
CA ALA A 6 -21.33 -2.67 12.94
C ALA A 6 -19.87 -2.39 12.52
N GLY A 7 -19.48 -1.11 12.36
CA GLY A 7 -18.11 -0.75 11.99
C GLY A 7 -17.08 -1.03 13.10
N VAL A 8 -17.46 -0.78 14.36
CA VAL A 8 -16.62 -1.09 15.52
C VAL A 8 -16.49 -2.60 15.70
N LEU A 9 -17.55 -3.35 15.43
CA LEU A 9 -17.55 -4.81 15.56
C LEU A 9 -16.63 -5.47 14.53
N LEU A 10 -16.62 -4.99 13.28
CA LEU A 10 -15.72 -5.47 12.24
C LEU A 10 -14.24 -5.18 12.57
N LEU A 11 -13.93 -3.96 13.02
CA LEU A 11 -12.57 -3.60 13.46
C LEU A 11 -12.14 -4.43 14.69
N SER A 12 -13.05 -4.72 15.62
CA SER A 12 -12.76 -5.56 16.78
C SER A 12 -12.52 -7.03 16.39
N LEU A 13 -13.30 -7.57 15.44
CA LEU A 13 -13.15 -8.94 14.94
C LEU A 13 -11.83 -9.12 14.18
N LEU A 14 -11.42 -8.11 13.40
CA LEU A 14 -10.13 -8.11 12.71
C LEU A 14 -8.96 -8.04 13.71
N ALA A 15 -9.08 -7.23 14.77
CA ALA A 15 -8.07 -7.16 15.82
C ALA A 15 -7.99 -8.48 16.64
N GLN A 16 -9.14 -9.09 16.92
CA GLN A 16 -9.24 -10.29 17.75
C GLN A 16 -8.77 -11.56 17.02
N THR A 17 -9.08 -11.70 15.74
CA THR A 17 -8.57 -12.81 14.90
C THR A 17 -7.07 -12.73 14.65
N GLY A 18 -6.50 -11.52 14.52
CA GLY A 18 -5.06 -11.33 14.46
C GLY A 18 -4.34 -11.78 15.75
N SER A 19 -4.89 -11.42 16.92
CA SER A 19 -4.30 -11.72 18.23
C SER A 19 -4.29 -13.22 18.57
N GLU A 20 -5.41 -13.92 18.38
CA GLU A 20 -5.53 -15.35 18.69
C GLU A 20 -4.63 -16.22 17.80
N PHE A 21 -4.44 -15.81 16.55
CA PHE A 21 -3.60 -16.54 15.61
C PHE A 21 -2.09 -16.34 15.88
N LEU A 22 -1.68 -15.17 16.35
CA LEU A 22 -0.31 -14.91 16.81
C LEU A 22 0.04 -15.77 18.03
N LYS A 23 -0.86 -15.86 19.01
CA LYS A 23 -0.68 -16.68 20.23
C LYS A 23 -0.47 -18.17 19.93
N ARG A 24 -1.03 -18.69 18.83
CA ARG A 24 -0.92 -20.11 18.48
C ARG A 24 0.39 -20.46 17.77
N SER A 25 1.09 -19.48 17.20
CA SER A 25 2.37 -19.70 16.51
C SER A 25 3.55 -19.85 17.48
N ASP A 26 3.46 -19.25 18.67
CA ASP A 26 4.55 -19.28 19.66
C ASP A 26 4.66 -20.63 20.38
N ASN A 27 3.63 -21.49 20.33
CA ASN A 27 3.62 -22.79 21.01
C ASN A 27 4.33 -23.93 20.26
N VAL A 28 4.92 -23.70 19.08
CA VAL A 28 5.54 -24.77 18.26
C VAL A 28 7.07 -24.85 18.38
N LEU A 29 7.72 -23.92 19.10
CA LEU A 29 9.17 -23.93 19.29
C LEU A 29 9.52 -23.79 20.78
N ALA A 30 9.26 -24.84 21.56
CA ALA A 30 9.85 -24.99 22.89
C ALA A 30 11.35 -25.32 22.71
N VAL A 31 12.16 -24.26 22.61
CA VAL A 31 13.63 -24.34 22.62
C VAL A 31 14.10 -24.43 24.08
N GLU A 32 15.08 -25.30 24.33
CA GLU A 32 15.70 -25.49 25.65
C GLU A 32 16.18 -24.17 26.29
N PRO A 33 16.12 -24.04 27.62
CA PRO A 33 16.55 -22.84 28.33
C PRO A 33 18.06 -22.64 28.15
N SER A 34 18.43 -21.63 27.36
CA SER A 34 19.81 -21.17 27.20
C SER A 34 20.10 -20.13 28.28
N ASP A 35 21.16 -20.33 29.07
CA ASP A 35 21.70 -19.41 30.11
C ASP A 35 22.24 -18.07 29.54
N LYS A 36 21.56 -17.48 28.57
CA LYS A 36 21.95 -16.19 28.01
C LYS A 36 21.40 -15.06 28.88
N PRO A 37 22.19 -13.99 29.09
CA PRO A 37 21.74 -12.82 29.84
C PRO A 37 20.45 -12.26 29.23
N PRO A 38 19.54 -11.71 30.06
CA PRO A 38 18.26 -11.19 29.60
C PRO A 38 18.48 -10.16 28.51
N LEU A 39 17.92 -10.42 27.33
CA LEU A 39 17.95 -9.48 26.22
C LEU A 39 17.30 -8.16 26.65
N PRO A 40 17.77 -7.01 26.13
CA PRO A 40 17.12 -5.74 26.37
C PRO A 40 15.63 -5.82 25.99
N PRO A 41 14.74 -5.13 26.73
CA PRO A 41 13.32 -5.19 26.47
C PRO A 41 13.03 -4.75 25.03
N LYS A 42 12.36 -5.61 24.28
CA LYS A 42 11.94 -5.34 22.90
C LYS A 42 11.16 -4.01 22.89
N PRO A 43 11.42 -3.09 21.94
CA PRO A 43 10.68 -1.84 21.86
C PRO A 43 9.17 -2.11 21.81
N MET A 44 8.40 -1.35 22.60
CA MET A 44 6.96 -1.56 22.83
C MET A 44 6.13 -1.57 21.53
N PHE A 45 6.64 -0.93 20.48
CA PHE A 45 6.05 -0.96 19.15
C PHE A 45 7.06 -1.55 18.15
N GLY A 46 6.68 -2.67 17.52
CA GLY A 46 7.41 -3.18 16.37
C GLY A 46 7.34 -2.19 15.20
N PRO A 47 8.26 -2.28 14.21
CA PRO A 47 8.23 -1.44 13.01
C PRO A 47 6.87 -1.49 12.29
N GLU A 48 6.16 -2.63 12.37
CA GLU A 48 4.80 -2.82 11.86
C GLU A 48 3.77 -1.91 12.56
N ALA A 49 3.80 -1.87 13.89
CA ALA A 49 2.92 -1.01 14.68
C ALA A 49 3.25 0.48 14.50
N TYR A 50 4.54 0.82 14.30
CA TYR A 50 4.95 2.19 14.00
C TYR A 50 4.43 2.66 12.63
N VAL A 51 4.48 1.79 11.61
CA VAL A 51 3.97 2.12 10.28
C VAL A 51 2.46 2.32 10.33
N LEU A 52 1.71 1.39 10.91
CA LEU A 52 0.24 1.48 10.98
C LEU A 52 -0.25 2.56 11.97
N GLY A 53 0.46 2.78 13.07
CA GLY A 53 0.03 3.68 14.14
C GLY A 53 0.52 5.12 14.00
N VAL A 54 1.64 5.36 13.31
CA VAL A 54 2.26 6.69 13.19
C VAL A 54 2.36 7.13 11.74
N ILE A 55 2.94 6.29 10.87
CA ILE A 55 3.20 6.68 9.48
C ILE A 55 1.90 6.77 8.70
N ALA A 56 1.04 5.75 8.72
CA ALA A 56 -0.19 5.75 7.92
C ALA A 56 -1.17 6.87 8.31
N PRO A 57 -1.45 7.10 9.61
CA PRO A 57 -2.29 8.22 10.03
C PRO A 57 -1.58 9.56 9.78
N GLY A 58 -0.26 9.63 10.02
CA GLY A 58 0.54 10.83 9.80
C GLY A 58 0.61 11.23 8.32
N SER A 59 0.79 10.27 7.40
CA SER A 59 0.79 10.50 5.96
C SER A 59 -0.60 10.85 5.45
N PHE A 60 -1.65 10.25 5.99
CA PHE A 60 -3.03 10.63 5.67
C PHE A 60 -3.30 12.07 6.09
N VAL A 61 -2.98 12.43 7.34
CA VAL A 61 -3.18 13.77 7.87
C VAL A 61 -2.30 14.78 7.14
N ALA A 62 -1.04 14.48 6.87
CA ALA A 62 -0.14 15.36 6.13
C ALA A 62 -0.57 15.52 4.67
N GLY A 63 -1.00 14.45 4.01
CA GLY A 63 -1.56 14.50 2.66
C GLY A 63 -2.84 15.33 2.62
N LEU A 64 -3.76 15.10 3.55
CA LEU A 64 -4.99 15.89 3.72
C LEU A 64 -4.66 17.36 3.98
N ALA A 65 -3.72 17.65 4.87
CA ALA A 65 -3.29 19.01 5.20
C ALA A 65 -2.64 19.68 3.98
N ALA A 66 -1.77 18.98 3.25
CA ALA A 66 -1.16 19.48 2.03
C ALA A 66 -2.21 19.81 0.97
N VAL A 67 -3.21 18.92 0.78
CA VAL A 67 -4.35 19.18 -0.10
C VAL A 67 -5.12 20.40 0.39
N VAL A 68 -5.52 20.46 1.66
CA VAL A 68 -6.26 21.59 2.23
C VAL A 68 -5.49 22.91 2.09
N VAL A 69 -4.18 22.92 2.33
CA VAL A 69 -3.31 24.09 2.19
C VAL A 69 -3.19 24.50 0.72
N LEU A 70 -2.87 23.58 -0.19
CA LEU A 70 -2.81 23.86 -1.63
C LEU A 70 -4.13 24.46 -2.11
N ARG A 71 -5.26 23.90 -1.63
CA ARG A 71 -6.61 24.40 -1.94
C ARG A 71 -6.91 25.75 -1.30
N TYR A 72 -6.47 26.01 -0.08
CA TYR A 72 -6.59 27.32 0.56
C TYR A 72 -5.85 28.39 -0.25
N TYR A 73 -4.63 28.08 -0.70
CA TYR A 73 -3.86 28.96 -1.57
C TYR A 73 -4.50 29.16 -2.95
N GLU A 74 -5.08 28.13 -3.56
CA GLU A 74 -5.85 28.26 -4.80
C GLU A 74 -7.03 29.23 -4.65
N ARG A 75 -7.78 29.12 -3.54
CA ARG A 75 -8.93 29.99 -3.30
C ARG A 75 -8.53 31.45 -3.07
N ARG A 76 -7.34 31.70 -2.51
CA ARG A 76 -6.87 33.05 -2.18
C ARG A 76 -6.30 33.80 -3.39
N TYR A 77 -5.77 33.09 -4.39
CA TYR A 77 -5.10 33.69 -5.55
C TYR A 77 -5.70 33.15 -6.86
N PRO A 78 -6.93 33.57 -7.22
CA PRO A 78 -7.50 33.22 -8.52
C PRO A 78 -6.62 33.79 -9.63
N SER A 79 -6.22 32.95 -10.58
CA SER A 79 -5.48 33.40 -11.77
C SER A 79 -6.38 34.33 -12.58
N SER A 80 -5.95 35.58 -12.78
CA SER A 80 -6.77 36.64 -13.39
C SER A 80 -7.04 36.41 -14.88
N ASP A 81 -6.14 35.76 -15.61
CA ASP A 81 -6.12 35.84 -17.09
C ASP A 81 -6.06 34.45 -17.78
N GLY A 82 -6.51 33.39 -17.12
CA GLY A 82 -6.44 32.03 -17.66
C GLY A 82 -7.66 31.63 -18.49
N GLU A 83 -7.43 30.83 -19.54
CA GLU A 83 -8.46 30.04 -20.20
C GLU A 83 -9.21 29.21 -19.14
N ILE A 84 -10.51 29.43 -19.01
CA ILE A 84 -11.38 28.71 -18.06
C ILE A 84 -12.02 27.58 -18.83
N VAL A 85 -11.71 26.34 -18.43
CA VAL A 85 -12.36 25.15 -18.97
C VAL A 85 -13.49 24.76 -18.02
N ASP A 86 -14.70 24.69 -18.55
CA ASP A 86 -15.84 24.11 -17.83
C ASP A 86 -15.62 22.59 -17.74
N ARG A 87 -15.56 22.06 -16.52
CA ARG A 87 -15.43 20.62 -16.27
C ARG A 87 -16.79 19.96 -16.27
N GLU A 88 -16.92 18.93 -17.09
CA GLU A 88 -18.07 18.04 -17.09
C GLU A 88 -18.08 17.14 -15.84
N PRO A 89 -19.25 16.70 -15.38
CA PRO A 89 -19.37 15.64 -14.38
C PRO A 89 -18.57 14.39 -14.80
N GLU A 90 -17.82 13.83 -13.86
CA GLU A 90 -16.93 12.70 -14.14
C GLU A 90 -17.58 11.38 -13.68
N ASN A 91 -17.31 10.30 -14.41
CA ASN A 91 -17.76 8.96 -14.04
C ASN A 91 -17.15 8.51 -12.70
N VAL A 92 -17.89 7.68 -11.97
CA VAL A 92 -17.31 6.91 -10.86
C VAL A 92 -16.32 5.88 -11.42
N ASP A 93 -15.26 5.58 -10.68
CA ASP A 93 -14.31 4.52 -11.03
C ASP A 93 -15.03 3.20 -11.33
N GLU A 94 -14.67 2.53 -12.43
CA GLU A 94 -15.22 1.24 -12.82
C GLU A 94 -14.57 0.08 -12.02
N ASP A 95 -14.71 0.13 -10.70
CA ASP A 95 -14.25 -0.90 -9.77
C ASP A 95 -15.37 -1.30 -8.79
N VAL A 96 -15.14 -2.31 -7.93
CA VAL A 96 -16.16 -2.76 -6.96
C VAL A 96 -16.57 -1.65 -5.98
N TYR A 97 -15.65 -0.74 -5.65
CA TYR A 97 -15.93 0.38 -4.76
C TYR A 97 -16.82 1.41 -5.46
N GLY A 98 -16.53 1.75 -6.71
CA GLY A 98 -17.35 2.64 -7.52
C GLY A 98 -18.74 2.08 -7.78
N ALA A 99 -18.85 0.78 -8.07
CA ALA A 99 -20.13 0.10 -8.16
C ALA A 99 -20.93 0.15 -6.85
N GLY A 100 -20.24 0.01 -5.72
CA GLY A 100 -20.79 0.16 -4.39
C GLY A 100 -21.30 1.57 -4.12
N VAL A 101 -20.51 2.60 -4.44
CA VAL A 101 -20.88 4.02 -4.34
C VAL A 101 -22.13 4.29 -5.18
N ALA A 102 -22.12 3.94 -6.48
CA ALA A 102 -23.22 4.18 -7.40
C ALA A 102 -24.52 3.49 -6.91
N THR A 103 -24.42 2.22 -6.50
CA THR A 103 -25.57 1.47 -5.95
C THR A 103 -26.11 2.15 -4.68
N LEU A 104 -25.23 2.48 -3.73
CA LEU A 104 -25.62 3.08 -2.45
C LEU A 104 -26.33 4.41 -2.65
N VAL A 105 -25.82 5.29 -3.52
CA VAL A 105 -26.42 6.61 -3.79
C VAL A 105 -27.77 6.45 -4.48
N ARG A 106 -27.82 5.70 -5.60
CA ARG A 106 -29.00 5.56 -6.44
C ARG A 106 -30.14 4.83 -5.77
N ASP A 107 -29.86 3.73 -5.07
CA ASP A 107 -30.91 2.97 -4.38
C ASP A 107 -31.38 3.70 -3.11
N SER A 108 -30.52 4.47 -2.43
CA SER A 108 -30.96 5.34 -1.32
C SER A 108 -31.88 6.46 -1.81
N TYR A 109 -31.51 7.14 -2.90
CA TYR A 109 -32.37 8.15 -3.55
C TYR A 109 -33.75 7.57 -3.88
N SER A 110 -33.75 6.42 -4.54
CA SER A 110 -35.00 5.84 -5.04
C SER A 110 -35.89 5.24 -3.94
N LEU A 111 -35.31 4.74 -2.85
CA LEU A 111 -36.05 4.29 -1.67
C LEU A 111 -36.81 5.45 -1.02
N VAL A 112 -36.20 6.65 -1.00
CA VAL A 112 -36.85 7.88 -0.49
C VAL A 112 -37.92 8.41 -1.45
N GLU A 113 -37.74 8.24 -2.76
CA GLU A 113 -38.74 8.64 -3.75
C GLU A 113 -39.91 7.64 -3.86
N GLY A 114 -39.77 6.43 -3.30
CA GLY A 114 -40.80 5.38 -3.38
C GLY A 114 -40.95 4.77 -4.79
N LYS A 115 -39.94 4.92 -5.65
CA LYS A 115 -39.95 4.35 -7.01
C LYS A 115 -39.54 2.87 -6.95
N GLY A 116 -40.32 1.97 -7.55
CA GLY A 116 -39.94 0.55 -7.75
C GLY A 116 -40.11 -0.36 -6.52
N SER A 117 -39.77 -1.65 -6.66
CA SER A 117 -39.96 -2.63 -5.60
C SER A 117 -38.88 -2.55 -4.51
N LEU A 118 -39.32 -2.40 -3.26
CA LEU A 118 -38.44 -2.27 -2.08
C LEU A 118 -37.52 -3.48 -1.92
N ILE A 119 -38.03 -4.69 -2.12
CA ILE A 119 -37.25 -5.94 -1.97
C ILE A 119 -36.09 -5.99 -2.97
N LEU A 120 -36.31 -5.57 -4.22
CA LEU A 120 -35.27 -5.57 -5.26
C LEU A 120 -34.15 -4.56 -4.96
N ARG A 121 -34.49 -3.41 -4.36
CA ARG A 121 -33.51 -2.39 -3.99
C ARG A 121 -32.69 -2.82 -2.79
N ILE A 122 -33.33 -3.39 -1.78
CA ILE A 122 -32.63 -3.93 -0.61
C ILE A 122 -31.71 -5.07 -1.03
N SER A 123 -32.16 -5.97 -1.92
CA SER A 123 -31.30 -7.06 -2.39
C SER A 123 -30.09 -6.55 -3.18
N ARG A 124 -30.27 -5.54 -4.05
CA ARG A 124 -29.14 -4.93 -4.78
C ARG A 124 -28.15 -4.25 -3.84
N LEU A 125 -28.65 -3.41 -2.93
CA LEU A 125 -27.83 -2.71 -1.95
C LEU A 125 -27.06 -3.72 -1.07
N SER A 126 -27.74 -4.76 -0.59
CA SER A 126 -27.12 -5.84 0.17
C SER A 126 -26.06 -6.57 -0.64
N SER A 127 -26.31 -6.88 -1.92
CA SER A 127 -25.32 -7.57 -2.76
C SER A 127 -24.08 -6.74 -3.02
N SER A 128 -24.23 -5.44 -3.33
CA SER A 128 -23.10 -4.54 -3.57
C SER A 128 -22.29 -4.33 -2.28
N PHE A 129 -22.96 -4.20 -1.14
CA PHE A 129 -22.31 -4.08 0.16
C PHE A 129 -21.55 -5.36 0.55
N LEU A 130 -22.16 -6.53 0.39
CA LEU A 130 -21.50 -7.82 0.63
C LEU A 130 -20.30 -8.02 -0.29
N LEU A 131 -20.40 -7.61 -1.56
CA LEU A 131 -19.28 -7.69 -2.50
C LEU A 131 -18.11 -6.78 -2.09
N MET A 132 -18.38 -5.53 -1.66
CA MET A 132 -17.33 -4.65 -1.12
C MET A 132 -16.66 -5.26 0.12
N LEU A 133 -17.44 -5.79 1.08
CA LEU A 133 -16.89 -6.45 2.26
C LEU A 133 -16.06 -7.68 1.89
N PHE A 134 -16.51 -8.45 0.90
CA PHE A 134 -15.78 -9.60 0.39
C PHE A 134 -14.44 -9.21 -0.25
N VAL A 135 -14.39 -8.14 -1.05
CA VAL A 135 -13.13 -7.62 -1.62
C VAL A 135 -12.16 -7.20 -0.52
N VAL A 136 -12.61 -6.41 0.45
CA VAL A 136 -11.79 -5.95 1.58
C VAL A 136 -11.26 -7.15 2.37
N PHE A 137 -12.13 -8.13 2.67
CA PHE A 137 -11.74 -9.36 3.35
C PHE A 137 -10.68 -10.13 2.56
N LEU A 138 -10.90 -10.33 1.26
CA LEU A 138 -9.99 -11.10 0.41
C LEU A 138 -8.62 -10.40 0.27
N GLN A 139 -8.61 -9.07 0.10
CA GLN A 139 -7.37 -8.28 0.08
C GLN A 139 -6.60 -8.42 1.39
N ILE A 140 -7.27 -8.22 2.54
CA ILE A 140 -6.64 -8.37 3.86
C ILE A 140 -6.11 -9.80 4.04
N PHE A 141 -6.89 -10.81 3.69
CA PHE A 141 -6.48 -12.21 3.78
C PHE A 141 -5.21 -12.49 2.97
N ILE A 142 -5.17 -12.10 1.69
CA ILE A 142 -4.01 -12.32 0.83
C ILE A 142 -2.79 -11.57 1.37
N ILE A 143 -2.96 -10.34 1.82
CA ILE A 143 -1.89 -9.52 2.42
C ILE A 143 -1.29 -10.21 3.65
N LEU A 144 -2.14 -10.72 4.55
CA LEU A 144 -1.70 -11.43 5.75
C LEU A 144 -0.97 -12.74 5.40
N GLN A 145 -1.46 -13.50 4.42
CA GLN A 145 -0.77 -14.70 3.95
C GLN A 145 0.56 -14.38 3.29
N MET A 146 0.64 -13.32 2.49
CA MET A 146 1.87 -12.87 1.85
C MET A 146 2.92 -12.44 2.88
N GLN A 147 2.52 -11.70 3.91
CA GLN A 147 3.41 -11.34 5.02
C GLN A 147 3.91 -12.59 5.75
N LYS A 148 2.99 -13.48 6.13
CA LYS A 148 3.30 -14.65 6.96
C LYS A 148 4.13 -15.69 6.22
N LEU A 149 3.76 -16.05 4.99
CA LEU A 149 4.32 -17.19 4.28
C LEU A 149 5.48 -16.80 3.36
N VAL A 150 5.42 -15.61 2.77
CA VAL A 150 6.35 -15.23 1.69
C VAL A 150 7.38 -14.24 2.21
N ALA A 151 6.94 -13.08 2.72
CA ALA A 151 7.85 -12.02 3.14
C ALA A 151 8.72 -12.43 4.35
N SER A 152 8.14 -13.11 5.34
CA SER A 152 8.90 -13.57 6.52
C SER A 152 10.02 -14.57 6.16
N ARG A 153 9.72 -15.50 5.25
CA ARG A 153 10.65 -16.51 4.75
C ARG A 153 11.78 -15.84 3.96
N ALA A 154 11.43 -14.98 3.01
CA ALA A 154 12.41 -14.23 2.21
C ALA A 154 13.34 -13.38 3.09
N VAL A 155 12.80 -12.70 4.10
CA VAL A 155 13.60 -11.92 5.08
C VAL A 155 14.55 -12.81 5.88
N THR A 156 14.11 -14.00 6.27
CA THR A 156 14.96 -14.94 7.03
C THR A 156 16.10 -15.47 6.15
N GLU A 157 15.78 -15.86 4.92
CA GLU A 157 16.72 -16.37 3.94
C GLU A 157 17.80 -15.33 3.59
N ILE A 158 17.41 -14.09 3.26
CA ILE A 158 18.37 -13.04 2.91
C ILE A 158 19.27 -12.67 4.11
N ARG A 159 18.75 -12.73 5.34
CA ARG A 159 19.54 -12.50 6.56
C ARG A 159 20.54 -13.62 6.82
N GLN A 160 20.19 -14.86 6.49
CA GLN A 160 21.09 -16.00 6.56
C GLN A 160 22.20 -15.88 5.53
N ILE A 161 21.88 -15.52 4.28
CA ILE A 161 22.87 -15.29 3.21
C ILE A 161 23.83 -14.17 3.63
N TYR A 162 23.32 -13.03 4.08
CA TYR A 162 24.16 -11.90 4.50
C TYR A 162 24.98 -12.22 5.76
N GLY A 163 24.39 -12.93 6.73
CA GLY A 163 25.12 -13.37 7.93
C GLY A 163 26.26 -14.32 7.59
N ARG A 164 26.05 -15.27 6.67
CA ARG A 164 27.10 -16.18 6.21
C ARG A 164 28.22 -15.42 5.49
N TYR A 165 27.85 -14.45 4.65
CA TYR A 165 28.80 -13.55 4.00
C TYR A 165 29.66 -12.81 5.03
N GLU A 166 29.06 -12.12 6.00
CA GLU A 166 29.81 -11.38 7.02
C GLU A 166 30.66 -12.30 7.91
N PHE A 167 30.17 -13.49 8.28
CA PHE A 167 30.96 -14.46 9.04
C PHE A 167 32.31 -14.77 8.36
N VAL A 168 32.29 -14.98 7.04
CA VAL A 168 33.51 -15.28 6.27
C VAL A 168 34.36 -14.03 6.03
N MET A 169 33.75 -12.88 5.72
CA MET A 169 34.50 -11.64 5.47
C MET A 169 35.32 -11.18 6.69
N TYR A 170 34.82 -11.48 7.90
CA TYR A 170 35.47 -11.16 9.18
C TYR A 170 36.37 -12.29 9.73
N GLY A 171 36.75 -13.25 8.88
CA GLY A 171 37.75 -14.27 9.20
C GLY A 171 37.24 -15.49 9.96
N ALA A 172 35.91 -15.69 10.05
CA ALA A 172 35.28 -16.80 10.79
C ALA A 172 35.63 -16.85 12.29
N GLU A 173 36.08 -15.74 12.87
CA GLU A 173 36.41 -15.63 14.29
C GLU A 173 35.26 -15.01 15.08
N MET A 174 34.82 -15.68 16.15
CA MET A 174 33.68 -15.23 16.98
C MET A 174 33.95 -13.88 17.67
N SER A 175 35.21 -13.49 17.85
CA SER A 175 35.63 -12.21 18.44
C SER A 175 35.37 -11.02 17.49
N HIS A 176 35.30 -11.26 16.18
CA HIS A 176 35.11 -10.23 15.15
C HIS A 176 33.64 -10.02 14.77
N ILE A 177 32.73 -10.83 15.33
CA ILE A 177 31.31 -10.82 15.04
C ILE A 177 30.45 -10.74 16.30
N TYR A 178 29.24 -10.20 16.17
CA TYR A 178 28.20 -10.26 17.19
C TYR A 178 26.92 -10.82 16.57
N LEU A 179 26.04 -11.40 17.40
CA LEU A 179 24.74 -11.88 16.96
C LEU A 179 23.70 -10.76 17.10
N THR A 180 22.92 -10.54 16.05
CA THR A 180 21.74 -9.66 16.10
C THR A 180 20.66 -10.23 17.03
N GLU A 181 19.64 -9.43 17.34
CA GLU A 181 18.45 -9.88 18.08
C GLU A 181 17.79 -11.14 17.48
N ASN A 182 17.93 -11.33 16.17
CA ASN A 182 17.39 -12.49 15.45
C ASN A 182 18.41 -13.64 15.29
N GLY A 183 19.56 -13.57 15.97
CA GLY A 183 20.57 -14.63 15.96
C GLY A 183 21.47 -14.68 14.71
N PHE A 184 21.43 -13.68 13.83
CA PHE A 184 22.32 -13.64 12.65
C PHE A 184 23.63 -12.93 12.97
N PRO A 185 24.79 -13.47 12.55
CA PRO A 185 26.09 -12.85 12.77
C PRO A 185 26.26 -11.56 11.97
N ARG A 186 26.93 -10.57 12.56
CA ARG A 186 27.30 -9.27 11.97
C ARG A 186 28.71 -8.90 12.40
N GLY A 187 29.48 -8.25 11.54
CA GLY A 187 30.83 -7.82 11.90
C GLY A 187 30.84 -6.67 12.91
N VAL A 188 31.74 -6.71 13.89
CA VAL A 188 31.84 -5.69 14.95
C VAL A 188 32.50 -4.41 14.47
N ASP A 189 33.67 -4.51 13.81
CA ASP A 189 34.54 -3.37 13.49
C ASP A 189 35.08 -3.50 12.05
N PRO A 190 34.97 -2.44 11.20
CA PRO A 190 35.46 -2.45 9.82
C PRO A 190 36.93 -2.88 9.65
N LYS A 191 37.78 -2.77 10.69
CA LYS A 191 39.19 -3.18 10.60
C LYS A 191 39.39 -4.69 10.38
N TYR A 192 38.42 -5.51 10.77
CA TYR A 192 38.47 -6.97 10.60
C TYR A 192 37.88 -7.44 9.27
N PHE A 193 37.30 -6.52 8.49
CA PHE A 193 36.73 -6.83 7.20
C PHE A 193 37.83 -7.00 6.15
N ASP A 194 37.97 -8.21 5.62
CA ASP A 194 38.94 -8.52 4.57
C ASP A 194 38.24 -9.04 3.30
N PRO A 195 38.19 -8.24 2.21
CA PRO A 195 37.64 -8.65 0.93
C PRO A 195 38.30 -9.89 0.31
N ALA A 196 39.55 -10.19 0.66
CA ALA A 196 40.26 -11.37 0.12
C ALA A 196 39.63 -12.68 0.62
N ASN A 197 38.97 -12.65 1.78
CA ASN A 197 38.23 -13.80 2.30
C ASN A 197 37.03 -14.18 1.41
N PHE A 198 36.60 -13.34 0.46
CA PHE A 198 35.51 -13.67 -0.45
C PHE A 198 35.79 -14.94 -1.26
N GLY A 199 37.05 -15.19 -1.62
CA GLY A 199 37.45 -16.43 -2.30
C GLY A 199 37.31 -17.69 -1.46
N ARG A 200 37.08 -17.57 -0.14
CA ARG A 200 36.81 -18.72 0.74
C ARG A 200 35.34 -19.18 0.72
N LEU A 201 34.42 -18.34 0.23
CA LEU A 201 33.03 -18.74 0.00
C LEU A 201 32.96 -19.68 -1.19
N SER A 202 32.07 -20.67 -1.15
CA SER A 202 31.78 -21.49 -2.34
C SER A 202 31.24 -20.63 -3.47
N GLU A 203 31.37 -21.06 -4.73
CA GLU A 203 30.83 -20.32 -5.88
C GLU A 203 29.32 -20.04 -5.74
N SER A 204 28.56 -20.99 -5.17
CA SER A 204 27.14 -20.82 -4.87
C SER A 204 26.89 -19.77 -3.79
N GLU A 205 27.69 -19.73 -2.72
CA GLU A 205 27.59 -18.72 -1.67
C GLU A 205 27.96 -17.32 -2.19
N GLN A 206 28.99 -17.22 -3.05
CA GLN A 206 29.36 -15.99 -3.73
C GLN A 206 28.21 -15.49 -4.62
N ALA A 207 27.62 -16.38 -5.42
CA ALA A 207 26.45 -16.05 -6.24
C ALA A 207 25.29 -15.54 -5.41
N SER A 208 24.94 -16.23 -4.32
CA SER A 208 23.84 -15.84 -3.43
C SER A 208 24.09 -14.50 -2.75
N ALA A 209 25.31 -14.25 -2.24
CA ALA A 209 25.67 -12.96 -1.65
C ALA A 209 25.59 -11.83 -2.69
N CYS A 210 26.06 -12.05 -3.91
CA CYS A 210 26.01 -11.05 -4.97
C CYS A 210 24.62 -10.82 -5.56
N ARG A 211 23.66 -11.72 -5.32
CA ARG A 211 22.24 -11.55 -5.70
C ARG A 211 21.41 -10.81 -4.64
N ILE A 212 21.98 -10.46 -3.48
CA ILE A 212 21.29 -9.61 -2.50
C ILE A 212 20.88 -8.30 -3.19
N PRO A 213 19.60 -7.86 -3.19
CA PRO A 213 19.17 -6.70 -3.95
C PRO A 213 19.95 -5.41 -3.64
N PHE A 214 20.40 -5.24 -2.41
CA PHE A 214 21.22 -4.11 -1.97
C PHE A 214 22.67 -4.11 -2.52
N SER A 215 23.13 -5.18 -3.14
CA SER A 215 24.42 -5.21 -3.86
C SER A 215 24.33 -4.45 -5.20
N GLN A 216 23.13 -4.38 -5.78
CA GLN A 216 22.83 -3.74 -7.07
C GLN A 216 21.72 -2.69 -6.91
N PRO A 217 21.98 -1.55 -6.24
CA PRO A 217 20.98 -0.51 -6.02
C PRO A 217 20.42 0.06 -7.33
N GLN A 218 21.18 -0.03 -8.43
CA GLN A 218 20.75 0.37 -9.78
C GLN A 218 19.55 -0.43 -10.28
N LEU A 219 19.36 -1.66 -9.82
CA LEU A 219 18.20 -2.49 -10.15
C LEU A 219 17.10 -2.38 -9.09
N LEU A 220 17.47 -2.39 -7.81
CA LEU A 220 16.50 -2.32 -6.71
C LEU A 220 15.74 -0.98 -6.67
N LEU A 221 16.42 0.16 -6.84
CA LEU A 221 15.80 1.48 -6.70
C LEU A 221 14.72 1.75 -7.76
N PRO A 222 14.93 1.47 -9.07
CA PRO A 222 13.87 1.63 -10.06
C PRO A 222 12.67 0.72 -9.80
N ILE A 223 12.87 -0.53 -9.37
CA ILE A 223 11.76 -1.45 -9.07
C ILE A 223 10.95 -0.94 -7.87
N LEU A 224 11.61 -0.51 -6.80
CA LEU A 224 10.93 0.09 -5.65
C LEU A 224 10.24 1.42 -6.02
N PHE A 225 10.81 2.19 -6.93
CA PHE A 225 10.21 3.43 -7.44
C PHE A 225 8.93 3.14 -8.24
N ILE A 226 8.97 2.21 -9.18
CA ILE A 226 7.79 1.79 -9.95
C ILE A 226 6.70 1.28 -9.00
N TRP A 227 7.06 0.38 -8.07
CA TRP A 227 6.13 -0.12 -7.08
C TRP A 227 5.49 0.98 -6.24
N THR A 228 6.29 1.91 -5.73
CA THR A 228 5.81 3.05 -4.94
C THR A 228 4.88 3.92 -5.78
N LEU A 229 5.23 4.20 -7.03
CA LEU A 229 4.41 5.01 -7.94
C LEU A 229 3.05 4.35 -8.21
N THR A 230 3.01 3.02 -8.39
CA THR A 230 1.77 2.26 -8.57
C THR A 230 0.84 2.43 -7.37
N ILE A 231 1.36 2.29 -6.14
CA ILE A 231 0.54 2.50 -4.93
C ILE A 231 0.11 3.96 -4.79
N VAL A 232 1.03 4.90 -5.02
CA VAL A 232 0.74 6.34 -4.93
C VAL A 232 -0.34 6.75 -5.94
N ALA A 233 -0.37 6.15 -7.13
CA ALA A 233 -1.44 6.35 -8.10
C ALA A 233 -2.79 5.86 -7.58
N ASP A 234 -2.86 4.69 -6.91
CA ASP A 234 -4.13 4.22 -6.32
C ASP A 234 -4.58 5.08 -5.13
N LEU A 235 -3.63 5.45 -4.26
CA LEU A 235 -3.88 6.38 -3.15
C LEU A 235 -4.41 7.73 -3.64
N ARG A 236 -3.90 8.23 -4.77
CA ARG A 236 -4.40 9.46 -5.42
C ARG A 236 -5.84 9.27 -5.87
N ARG A 237 -6.18 8.18 -6.57
CA ARG A 237 -7.57 7.87 -6.98
C ARG A 237 -8.51 7.80 -5.77
N CYS A 238 -8.09 7.12 -4.69
CA CYS A 238 -8.83 7.05 -3.44
C CYS A 238 -9.02 8.44 -2.80
N GLY A 239 -7.97 9.26 -2.80
CA GLY A 239 -8.00 10.65 -2.33
C GLY A 239 -8.91 11.54 -3.16
N ASP A 240 -8.89 11.41 -4.48
CA ASP A 240 -9.76 12.15 -5.40
C ASP A 240 -11.24 11.78 -5.17
N LEU A 241 -11.54 10.49 -4.99
CA LEU A 241 -12.87 10.01 -4.63
C LEU A 241 -13.34 10.58 -3.27
N PHE A 242 -12.45 10.61 -2.27
CA PHE A 242 -12.74 11.21 -0.97
C PHE A 242 -13.04 12.71 -1.08
N VAL A 243 -12.19 13.45 -1.80
CA VAL A 243 -12.40 14.89 -2.01
C VAL A 243 -13.72 15.13 -2.71
N ARG A 244 -14.03 14.40 -3.79
CA ARG A 244 -15.28 14.56 -4.56
C ARG A 244 -16.52 14.26 -3.73
N LEU A 245 -16.61 13.06 -3.16
CA LEU A 245 -17.82 12.59 -2.47
C LEU A 245 -18.02 13.19 -1.08
N ILE A 246 -16.96 13.31 -0.29
CA ILE A 246 -17.08 13.68 1.12
C ILE A 246 -16.98 15.18 1.29
N LEU A 247 -15.98 15.79 0.65
CA LEU A 247 -15.69 17.22 0.83
C LEU A 247 -16.46 18.10 -0.16
N ALA A 248 -16.49 17.76 -1.46
CA ALA A 248 -17.05 18.61 -2.51
C ALA A 248 -18.57 18.55 -2.57
N THR A 249 -19.13 17.34 -2.57
CA THR A 249 -20.56 17.16 -2.68
C THR A 249 -21.25 17.79 -1.47
N PRO A 250 -22.19 18.74 -1.63
CA PRO A 250 -22.84 19.40 -0.50
C PRO A 250 -23.62 18.41 0.36
N THR A 251 -23.67 18.69 1.65
CA THR A 251 -24.47 17.90 2.59
C THR A 251 -25.92 18.36 2.52
N ILE A 252 -26.81 17.46 2.10
CA ILE A 252 -28.26 17.70 2.01
C ILE A 252 -29.01 17.00 3.13
N THR A 253 -30.21 17.47 3.45
CA THR A 253 -31.03 16.93 4.55
C THR A 253 -31.82 15.69 4.13
N SER A 254 -32.17 15.58 2.84
CA SER A 254 -32.96 14.49 2.27
C SER A 254 -32.26 13.90 1.05
N MET A 255 -32.26 12.57 0.91
CA MET A 255 -31.74 11.91 -0.29
C MET A 255 -32.61 12.17 -1.53
N ARG A 256 -33.80 12.75 -1.40
CA ARG A 256 -34.66 13.11 -2.54
C ARG A 256 -34.01 14.14 -3.48
N ASP A 257 -33.14 14.98 -2.95
CA ASP A 257 -32.48 16.05 -3.72
C ASP A 257 -31.05 15.65 -4.13
N ALA A 258 -30.70 14.36 -4.03
CA ALA A 258 -29.33 13.87 -4.22
C ALA A 258 -28.92 13.75 -5.69
N ILE A 259 -29.88 13.49 -6.59
CA ILE A 259 -29.63 13.17 -8.00
C ILE A 259 -30.43 14.12 -8.88
N VAL A 260 -29.78 14.62 -9.92
CA VAL A 260 -30.41 15.35 -11.03
C VAL A 260 -30.19 14.54 -12.30
N GLU A 261 -31.26 14.37 -13.08
CA GLU A 261 -31.20 13.75 -14.40
C GLU A 261 -30.39 14.66 -15.33
N GLY A 262 -29.25 14.17 -15.84
CA GLY A 262 -28.39 14.88 -16.79
C GLY A 262 -28.88 14.71 -18.22
N GLU A 263 -28.08 15.19 -19.19
CA GLU A 263 -28.34 14.89 -20.60
C GLU A 263 -28.14 13.38 -20.86
N GLY A 264 -29.16 12.72 -21.41
CA GLY A 264 -29.15 11.27 -21.67
C GLY A 264 -29.65 10.42 -20.49
N GLU A 265 -29.15 9.19 -20.37
CA GLU A 265 -29.45 8.27 -19.25
C GLU A 265 -28.50 8.45 -18.05
N CYS A 266 -27.84 9.62 -17.96
CA CYS A 266 -26.85 9.91 -16.94
C CYS A 266 -27.49 10.53 -15.69
N GLU A 267 -27.11 10.03 -14.51
CA GLU A 267 -27.56 10.52 -13.22
C GLU A 267 -26.41 11.31 -12.56
N VAL A 268 -26.59 12.62 -12.36
CA VAL A 268 -25.57 13.48 -11.73
C VAL A 268 -25.83 13.60 -10.24
N VAL A 269 -24.87 13.18 -9.41
CA VAL A 269 -24.94 13.30 -7.96
C VAL A 269 -24.63 14.75 -7.55
N VAL A 270 -25.66 15.47 -7.10
CA VAL A 270 -25.57 16.88 -6.69
C VAL A 270 -25.42 17.08 -5.19
N GLY A 271 -25.79 16.09 -4.37
CA GLY A 271 -25.77 16.20 -2.91
C GLY A 271 -25.82 14.85 -2.22
N LEU A 272 -25.28 14.76 -1.00
CA LEU A 272 -25.30 13.53 -0.20
C LEU A 272 -25.67 13.83 1.25
N THR A 273 -26.44 12.96 1.88
CA THR A 273 -26.74 13.09 3.31
C THR A 273 -25.51 12.78 4.17
N ALA A 274 -25.41 13.39 5.36
CA ALA A 274 -24.29 13.16 6.29
C ALA A 274 -24.15 11.68 6.68
N THR A 275 -25.27 10.98 6.84
CA THR A 275 -25.30 9.54 7.14
C THR A 275 -24.67 8.73 6.01
N LEU A 276 -25.06 9.00 4.76
CA LEU A 276 -24.52 8.28 3.61
C LEU A 276 -23.03 8.58 3.41
N LYS A 277 -22.59 9.83 3.56
CA LYS A 277 -21.16 10.17 3.58
C LYS A 277 -20.38 9.39 4.64
N SER A 278 -20.93 9.25 5.84
CA SER A 278 -20.31 8.48 6.92
C SER A 278 -20.19 6.99 6.57
N VAL A 279 -21.23 6.41 5.95
CA VAL A 279 -21.19 5.02 5.47
C VAL A 279 -20.11 4.85 4.40
N LEU A 280 -20.10 5.68 3.37
CA LEU A 280 -19.09 5.63 2.29
C LEU A 280 -17.67 5.80 2.84
N MET A 281 -17.47 6.69 3.81
CA MET A 281 -16.18 6.88 4.46
C MET A 281 -15.71 5.60 5.17
N VAL A 282 -16.57 5.00 6.00
CA VAL A 282 -16.22 3.85 6.85
C VAL A 282 -16.12 2.55 6.06
N SER A 283 -17.00 2.31 5.08
CA SER A 283 -17.07 1.03 4.38
C SER A 283 -16.27 0.97 3.09
N CYS A 284 -15.88 2.12 2.51
CA CYS A 284 -15.23 2.18 1.20
C CYS A 284 -13.89 2.90 1.27
N ILE A 285 -13.87 4.18 1.67
CA ILE A 285 -12.67 5.03 1.54
C ILE A 285 -11.59 4.64 2.55
N ILE A 286 -11.94 4.56 3.84
CA ILE A 286 -10.96 4.25 4.91
C ILE A 286 -10.33 2.87 4.69
N PRO A 287 -11.10 1.77 4.48
CA PRO A 287 -10.50 0.45 4.29
C PRO A 287 -9.56 0.41 3.09
N ARG A 288 -9.94 0.99 1.94
CA ARG A 288 -9.10 1.06 0.75
C ARG A 288 -7.78 1.79 1.03
N TYR A 289 -7.85 2.99 1.61
CA TYR A 289 -6.66 3.76 1.95
C TYR A 289 -5.71 3.02 2.90
N LEU A 290 -6.24 2.37 3.94
CA LEU A 290 -5.43 1.62 4.91
C LEU A 290 -4.75 0.40 4.26
N ILE A 291 -5.46 -0.31 3.38
CA ILE A 291 -4.93 -1.44 2.62
C ILE A 291 -3.77 -0.97 1.73
N ASP A 292 -3.95 0.11 0.98
CA ASP A 292 -2.92 0.62 0.06
C ASP A 292 -1.66 1.07 0.81
N VAL A 293 -1.79 1.79 1.93
CA VAL A 293 -0.63 2.22 2.73
C VAL A 293 0.10 1.02 3.34
N TYR A 294 -0.63 0.03 3.85
CA TYR A 294 0.00 -1.17 4.39
C TYR A 294 0.70 -1.98 3.30
N LEU A 295 0.09 -2.09 2.12
CA LEU A 295 0.63 -2.79 0.98
C LEU A 295 1.88 -2.10 0.43
N LEU A 296 1.95 -0.75 0.44
CA LEU A 296 3.18 -0.01 0.10
C LEU A 296 4.36 -0.49 0.95
N TRP A 297 4.20 -0.46 2.27
CA TRP A 297 5.25 -0.85 3.20
C TRP A 297 5.62 -2.33 3.06
N LEU A 298 4.62 -3.21 3.01
CA LEU A 298 4.84 -4.65 2.88
C LEU A 298 5.52 -5.00 1.55
N GLY A 299 5.12 -4.37 0.45
CA GLY A 299 5.70 -4.56 -0.87
C GLY A 299 7.17 -4.10 -0.92
N CYS A 300 7.50 -2.93 -0.36
CA CYS A 300 8.89 -2.50 -0.24
C CYS A 300 9.74 -3.49 0.58
N ARG A 301 9.18 -4.05 1.67
CA ARG A 301 9.85 -5.06 2.50
C ARG A 301 10.08 -6.37 1.78
N TRP A 302 9.07 -6.86 1.08
CA TRP A 302 9.16 -8.13 0.35
C TRP A 302 10.12 -8.02 -0.83
N LEU A 303 10.03 -6.95 -1.63
CA LEU A 303 10.93 -6.71 -2.77
C LEU A 303 12.39 -6.63 -2.30
N ALA A 304 12.69 -5.83 -1.27
CA ALA A 304 14.06 -5.72 -0.75
C ALA A 304 14.60 -7.03 -0.13
N ALA A 305 13.74 -7.99 0.22
CA ALA A 305 14.10 -9.28 0.78
C ALA A 305 14.24 -10.41 -0.25
N THR A 306 14.03 -10.12 -1.54
CA THR A 306 14.02 -11.16 -2.57
C THR A 306 15.45 -11.61 -2.90
N PRO A 307 15.81 -12.92 -2.81
CA PRO A 307 17.19 -13.40 -2.94
C PRO A 307 17.70 -13.52 -4.38
N SER A 308 16.88 -13.16 -5.38
CA SER A 308 17.18 -13.28 -6.80
C SER A 308 16.59 -12.12 -7.58
N PHE A 309 17.32 -11.60 -8.56
CA PHE A 309 16.85 -10.50 -9.41
C PHE A 309 15.69 -10.89 -10.33
N GLY A 310 15.63 -12.16 -10.77
CA GLY A 310 14.50 -12.65 -11.58
C GLY A 310 13.22 -12.68 -10.76
N ASP A 311 13.31 -13.17 -9.53
CA ASP A 311 12.18 -13.24 -8.60
C ASP A 311 11.73 -11.84 -8.18
N LEU A 312 12.63 -10.85 -8.17
CA LEU A 312 12.30 -9.47 -7.80
C LEU A 312 11.24 -8.87 -8.74
N LEU A 313 11.36 -9.11 -10.05
CA LEU A 313 10.39 -8.67 -11.04
C LEU A 313 9.07 -9.45 -10.93
N LEU A 314 9.14 -10.77 -10.75
CA LEU A 314 7.95 -11.61 -10.56
C LEU A 314 7.17 -11.22 -9.30
N ASN A 315 7.86 -10.92 -8.21
CA ASN A 315 7.26 -10.48 -6.95
C ASN A 315 6.61 -9.10 -7.09
N ALA A 316 7.18 -8.19 -7.90
CA ALA A 316 6.56 -6.89 -8.18
C ALA A 316 5.23 -7.04 -8.93
N VAL A 317 5.17 -7.93 -9.92
CA VAL A 317 3.92 -8.23 -10.65
C VAL A 317 2.90 -8.94 -9.74
N ALA A 318 3.35 -9.85 -8.88
CA ALA A 318 2.48 -10.52 -7.92
C ALA A 318 1.84 -9.54 -6.91
N LEU A 319 2.57 -8.49 -6.52
CA LEU A 319 2.04 -7.42 -5.69
C LEU A 319 0.98 -6.57 -6.43
N GLU A 320 1.20 -6.30 -7.72
CA GLU A 320 0.22 -5.59 -8.56
C GLU A 320 -1.10 -6.35 -8.69
N PHE A 321 -1.06 -7.68 -8.76
CA PHE A 321 -2.26 -8.52 -8.76
C PHE A 321 -3.18 -8.27 -7.55
N ILE A 322 -2.60 -7.99 -6.36
CA ILE A 322 -3.38 -7.71 -5.14
C ILE A 322 -4.13 -6.37 -5.26
N LEU A 323 -3.50 -5.37 -5.90
CA LEU A 323 -4.12 -4.07 -6.16
C LEU A 323 -5.27 -4.17 -7.18
N LEU A 324 -5.07 -4.95 -8.24
CA LEU A 324 -6.04 -5.15 -9.33
C LEU A 324 -7.19 -6.10 -8.96
N LEU A 325 -7.20 -6.65 -7.75
CA LEU A 325 -8.22 -7.59 -7.30
C LEU A 325 -9.64 -6.99 -7.35
N LYS A 326 -9.78 -5.71 -6.98
CA LYS A 326 -11.06 -4.98 -7.02
C LYS A 326 -11.58 -4.83 -8.45
N ASP A 327 -10.69 -4.59 -9.42
CA ASP A 327 -11.04 -4.41 -10.83
C ASP A 327 -11.42 -5.76 -11.46
N THR A 328 -10.65 -6.81 -11.12
CA THR A 328 -10.90 -8.19 -11.56
C THR A 328 -12.27 -8.67 -11.09
N LEU A 329 -12.61 -8.43 -9.82
CA LEU A 329 -13.91 -8.80 -9.27
C LEU A 329 -15.05 -7.94 -9.83
N TYR A 330 -14.80 -6.67 -10.13
CA TYR A 330 -15.78 -5.83 -10.83
C TYR A 330 -16.10 -6.40 -12.20
N ALA A 331 -15.08 -6.70 -13.00
CA ALA A 331 -15.24 -7.25 -14.33
C ALA A 331 -15.94 -8.61 -14.31
N GLY A 332 -15.56 -9.50 -13.40
CA GLY A 332 -16.04 -10.90 -13.38
C GLY A 332 -17.35 -11.15 -12.62
N VAL A 333 -17.65 -10.37 -11.57
CA VAL A 333 -18.74 -10.69 -10.63
C VAL A 333 -19.90 -9.68 -10.71
N VAL A 334 -19.64 -8.41 -11.01
CA VAL A 334 -20.69 -7.39 -11.03
C VAL A 334 -21.60 -7.59 -12.25
N PRO A 335 -22.95 -7.69 -12.09
CA PRO A 335 -23.85 -7.83 -13.21
C PRO A 335 -23.76 -6.64 -14.17
N ASP A 336 -23.91 -6.88 -15.48
CA ASP A 336 -23.77 -5.83 -16.50
C ASP A 336 -24.72 -4.64 -16.30
N ARG A 337 -25.91 -4.89 -15.73
CA ARG A 337 -26.83 -3.81 -15.35
C ARG A 337 -26.22 -2.86 -14.31
N ASN A 338 -25.50 -3.39 -13.33
CA ASN A 338 -24.83 -2.58 -12.31
C ASN A 338 -23.60 -1.88 -12.89
N LYS A 339 -22.89 -2.51 -13.84
CA LYS A 339 -21.79 -1.86 -14.57
C LYS A 339 -22.28 -0.63 -15.33
N ARG A 340 -23.36 -0.76 -16.12
CA ARG A 340 -24.00 0.38 -16.80
C ARG A 340 -24.49 1.45 -15.82
N ALA A 341 -25.07 1.04 -14.69
CA ALA A 341 -25.48 2.00 -13.67
C ALA A 341 -24.28 2.77 -13.07
N THR A 342 -23.13 2.11 -12.93
CA THR A 342 -21.89 2.75 -12.46
C THR A 342 -21.38 3.75 -13.50
N GLN A 343 -21.37 3.35 -14.78
CA GLN A 343 -20.99 4.21 -15.91
C GLN A 343 -21.93 5.40 -16.10
N ASN A 344 -23.22 5.25 -15.82
CA ASN A 344 -24.19 6.34 -15.92
C ASN A 344 -24.23 7.23 -14.68
N THR A 345 -23.53 6.89 -13.60
CA THR A 345 -23.48 7.71 -12.39
C THR A 345 -22.33 8.71 -12.52
N LEU A 346 -22.66 9.99 -12.57
CA LEU A 346 -21.69 11.07 -12.66
C LEU A 346 -21.58 11.80 -11.33
N ILE A 347 -20.36 12.12 -10.92
CA ILE A 347 -20.10 12.93 -9.72
C ILE A 347 -19.69 14.32 -10.19
N GLN A 348 -20.28 15.37 -9.58
CA GLN A 348 -19.84 16.73 -9.88
C GLN A 348 -18.36 16.90 -9.53
N PRO A 349 -17.56 17.50 -10.43
CA PRO A 349 -16.18 17.82 -10.12
C PRO A 349 -16.15 18.81 -8.95
N TRP A 350 -15.07 18.78 -8.18
CA TRP A 350 -14.86 19.72 -7.08
C TRP A 350 -14.96 21.19 -7.53
N GLN A 351 -14.51 21.48 -8.74
CA GLN A 351 -14.60 22.78 -9.40
C GLN A 351 -15.28 22.61 -10.75
N ARG A 352 -16.40 23.32 -10.98
CA ARG A 352 -17.06 23.36 -12.30
C ARG A 352 -16.24 24.12 -13.33
N LYS A 353 -15.44 25.08 -12.89
CA LYS A 353 -14.57 25.91 -13.72
C LYS A 353 -13.13 25.70 -13.28
N GLU A 354 -12.32 25.07 -14.11
CA GLU A 354 -10.89 24.91 -13.85
C GLU A 354 -10.11 25.95 -14.68
N PRO A 355 -9.45 26.93 -14.03
CA PRO A 355 -8.55 27.81 -14.75
C PRO A 355 -7.29 27.02 -15.14
N ALA A 356 -6.73 27.31 -16.31
CA ALA A 356 -5.42 26.80 -16.71
C ALA A 356 -4.37 27.15 -15.62
N ASN A 357 -3.89 26.15 -14.88
CA ASN A 357 -2.98 26.35 -13.75
C ASN A 357 -1.75 25.45 -13.88
N TYR A 358 -0.56 26.06 -13.92
CA TYR A 358 0.71 25.35 -13.94
C TYR A 358 0.87 24.38 -12.75
N ARG A 359 0.14 24.61 -11.65
CA ARG A 359 0.14 23.73 -10.47
C ARG A 359 -0.32 22.31 -10.78
N VAL A 360 -1.25 22.12 -11.71
CA VAL A 360 -1.70 20.78 -12.11
C VAL A 360 -0.53 20.00 -12.73
N PHE A 361 0.25 20.66 -13.59
CA PHE A 361 1.47 20.08 -14.17
C PHE A 361 2.56 19.85 -13.11
N LEU A 362 2.80 20.83 -12.25
CA LEU A 362 3.81 20.74 -11.19
C LEU A 362 3.47 19.65 -10.16
N SER A 363 2.19 19.39 -9.91
CA SER A 363 1.72 18.33 -9.01
C SER A 363 2.22 16.95 -9.43
N SER A 364 2.22 16.65 -10.74
CA SER A 364 2.76 15.39 -11.26
C SER A 364 4.26 15.25 -11.02
N PHE A 365 5.04 16.33 -11.18
CA PHE A 365 6.47 16.33 -10.86
C PHE A 365 6.72 16.21 -9.35
N LEU A 366 5.93 16.89 -8.52
CA LEU A 366 6.01 16.79 -7.07
C LEU A 366 5.72 15.35 -6.61
N LEU A 367 4.79 14.65 -7.26
CA LEU A 367 4.51 13.24 -6.99
C LEU A 367 5.73 12.34 -7.26
N ILE A 368 6.46 12.60 -8.36
CA ILE A 368 7.72 11.90 -8.66
C ILE A 368 8.75 12.18 -7.57
N LEU A 369 8.91 13.43 -7.14
CA LEU A 369 9.86 13.80 -6.08
C LEU A 369 9.50 13.16 -4.73
N VAL A 370 8.22 13.12 -4.36
CA VAL A 370 7.72 12.44 -3.16
C VAL A 370 8.00 10.93 -3.23
N THR A 371 7.73 10.31 -4.39
CA THR A 371 8.00 8.89 -4.64
C THR A 371 9.49 8.58 -4.52
N CYS A 372 10.37 9.36 -5.16
CA CYS A 372 11.82 9.24 -5.04
C CYS A 372 12.28 9.41 -3.60
N SER A 373 11.77 10.43 -2.90
CA SER A 373 12.10 10.71 -1.50
C SER A 373 11.69 9.55 -0.59
N TRP A 374 10.50 8.97 -0.80
CA TRP A 374 10.03 7.80 -0.07
C TRP A 374 10.96 6.60 -0.28
N VAL A 375 11.32 6.28 -1.53
CA VAL A 375 12.20 5.14 -1.83
C VAL A 375 13.56 5.30 -1.17
N LEU A 376 14.18 6.48 -1.27
CA LEU A 376 15.45 6.77 -0.62
C LEU A 376 15.32 6.67 0.90
N TYR A 377 14.28 7.28 1.46
CA TYR A 377 14.03 7.23 2.90
C TYR A 377 13.79 5.80 3.39
N TYR A 378 13.05 5.00 2.62
CA TYR A 378 12.83 3.60 2.91
C TYR A 378 14.15 2.82 2.93
N VAL A 379 14.94 2.91 1.85
CA VAL A 379 16.21 2.17 1.70
C VAL A 379 17.22 2.55 2.77
N TYR A 380 17.34 3.83 3.13
CA TYR A 380 18.36 4.29 4.08
C TYR A 380 17.90 4.32 5.54
N ARG A 381 16.59 4.42 5.83
CA ARG A 381 16.08 4.58 7.20
C ARG A 381 15.09 3.53 7.65
N PHE A 382 14.14 3.10 6.80
CA PHE A 382 13.09 2.18 7.23
C PHE A 382 13.32 0.72 6.89
N GLN A 383 14.30 0.39 6.06
CA GLN A 383 14.54 -0.99 5.71
C GLN A 383 14.82 -1.79 6.99
N ALA A 384 13.97 -2.79 7.23
CA ALA A 384 14.08 -3.72 8.34
C ALA A 384 14.55 -5.11 7.87
N VAL A 385 14.85 -5.25 6.58
CA VAL A 385 15.23 -6.52 5.96
C VAL A 385 16.63 -6.93 6.43
N LEU A 386 17.61 -6.04 6.28
CA LEU A 386 19.00 -6.24 6.70
C LEU A 386 19.39 -5.12 7.68
N PRO A 387 19.02 -5.23 8.97
CA PRO A 387 19.39 -4.19 9.94
C PRO A 387 20.91 -4.00 9.93
N GLN A 388 21.34 -2.74 9.94
CA GLN A 388 22.76 -2.32 9.94
C GLN A 388 23.55 -2.76 8.70
N TYR A 389 22.90 -2.92 7.55
CA TYR A 389 23.58 -3.19 6.28
C TYR A 389 24.67 -2.14 5.98
N LYS A 390 25.92 -2.59 5.76
CA LYS A 390 27.10 -1.72 5.64
C LYS A 390 27.46 -1.30 4.21
N TRP A 391 26.65 -1.67 3.22
CA TRP A 391 26.93 -1.42 1.80
C TRP A 391 28.29 -1.99 1.33
N ASP A 392 28.74 -3.08 1.96
CA ASP A 392 30.01 -3.76 1.75
C ASP A 392 29.96 -4.77 0.59
N VAL A 393 28.82 -5.46 0.43
CA VAL A 393 28.62 -6.49 -0.62
C VAL A 393 28.86 -5.94 -2.03
N ALA A 394 28.37 -4.74 -2.33
CA ALA A 394 28.42 -4.16 -3.68
C ALA A 394 29.86 -4.04 -4.21
N LYS A 395 30.80 -3.63 -3.35
CA LYS A 395 32.21 -3.46 -3.74
C LYS A 395 32.89 -4.81 -3.99
N VAL A 396 32.65 -5.79 -3.12
CA VAL A 396 33.25 -7.13 -3.23
C VAL A 396 32.69 -7.88 -4.44
N CYS A 397 31.39 -7.76 -4.70
CA CYS A 397 30.73 -8.44 -5.80
C CYS A 397 31.00 -7.83 -7.19
N ALA A 398 31.56 -6.62 -7.28
CA ALA A 398 31.81 -5.97 -8.56
C ALA A 398 32.75 -6.78 -9.47
N SER A 399 33.79 -7.42 -8.89
CA SER A 399 34.71 -8.29 -9.63
C SER A 399 34.03 -9.58 -10.09
N TYR A 400 33.26 -10.23 -9.21
CA TYR A 400 32.53 -11.47 -9.47
C TYR A 400 31.45 -11.29 -10.54
N VAL A 401 30.68 -10.21 -10.48
CA VAL A 401 29.66 -9.90 -11.50
C VAL A 401 30.32 -9.63 -12.86
N LYS A 402 31.49 -8.98 -12.87
CA LYS A 402 32.25 -8.73 -14.09
C LYS A 402 32.79 -10.03 -14.71
N SER A 403 33.27 -10.98 -13.91
CA SER A 403 33.76 -12.26 -14.44
C SER A 403 32.63 -13.06 -15.09
N ILE A 404 31.48 -13.18 -14.43
CA ILE A 404 30.30 -13.88 -14.97
C ILE A 404 29.80 -13.23 -16.26
N THR A 405 29.62 -11.92 -16.27
CA THR A 405 29.09 -11.21 -17.45
C THR A 405 30.04 -11.23 -18.64
N SER A 406 31.35 -11.37 -18.41
CA SER A 406 32.34 -11.49 -19.49
C SER A 406 32.42 -12.88 -20.12
N GLY A 407 31.68 -13.87 -19.62
CA GLY A 407 31.75 -15.25 -20.09
C GLY A 407 33.07 -15.97 -19.79
N LYS A 408 33.98 -15.32 -19.05
CA LYS A 408 35.25 -15.90 -18.57
C LYS A 408 35.02 -16.59 -17.22
N ALA A 409 34.09 -17.53 -17.17
CA ALA A 409 34.02 -18.43 -16.03
C ALA A 409 35.27 -19.34 -16.06
N ASN A 410 36.03 -19.33 -14.97
CA ASN A 410 37.26 -20.13 -14.80
C ASN A 410 36.95 -21.63 -14.71
#